data_AF-A0A2N0V234-F1
#
_entry.id   AF-A0A2N0V234-F1
#
_cell.length_a   1.000
_cell.length_b   1.000
_cell.length_c   1.000
_cell.angle_alpha   90.00
_cell.angle_beta   90.00
_cell.angle_gamma   90.00
#
_symmetry.space_group_name_H-M   'P 1'
#
loop_
_entity.id
_entity.type
_entity.pdbx_description
1 polymer ?
#
loop_
_entity_poly.entity_id
_entity_poly.type
_entity_poly.pdbx_seq_one_letter_code
_entity_poly.pdbx_strand_id
1 'polypeptide(L)'
;MTRNLLFSLMLWLLEVILVASFVSDRWTRELQRAEDRMMIGYFGAAKESQISHTAQRWFDRFFVSTGIRESVFRYFIPTERERQMSKGFEDVGRHDLFPFIESRLNVLWDTIFQMFKRLTTACIWLPYLAAALLPFVVDGLVRRKISQTNFDYPSPMMYRYSLYLILGALYILLVSLTLPFPIPPQAVPVGVFVVVYAVNVLLANTQKRV
;
A
#
# COMPACT_ATOMS: atom_id res chain seq x y z
N MET A 1 0.80 -22.02 4.76
CA MET A 1 1.06 -20.57 4.69
C MET A 1 0.94 -20.01 3.27
N THR A 2 1.53 -20.64 2.25
CA THR A 2 1.46 -20.20 0.84
C THR A 2 0.04 -19.99 0.32
N ARG A 3 -0.91 -20.89 0.64
CA ARG A 3 -2.31 -20.76 0.22
C ARG A 3 -3.01 -19.51 0.79
N ASN A 4 -2.66 -19.09 2.00
CA ASN A 4 -3.24 -17.91 2.64
C ASN A 4 -2.66 -16.62 2.04
N LEU A 5 -1.37 -16.62 1.71
CA LEU A 5 -0.71 -15.48 1.05
C LEU A 5 -1.27 -15.24 -0.35
N LEU A 6 -1.45 -16.30 -1.15
CA LEU A 6 -2.06 -16.19 -2.46
C LEU A 6 -3.49 -15.65 -2.36
N PHE A 7 -4.29 -16.15 -1.42
CA PHE A 7 -5.64 -15.66 -1.19
C PHE A 7 -5.66 -14.17 -0.80
N SER A 8 -4.80 -13.74 0.13
CA SER A 8 -4.65 -12.33 0.50
C SER A 8 -4.26 -11.44 -0.68
N LEU A 9 -3.35 -11.92 -1.54
CA LEU A 9 -2.91 -11.19 -2.73
C LEU A 9 -4.03 -11.10 -3.77
N MET A 10 -4.79 -12.17 -3.98
CA MET A 10 -5.97 -12.16 -4.85
C MET A 10 -7.03 -11.17 -4.34
N LEU A 11 -7.26 -11.13 -3.01
CA LEU A 11 -8.20 -10.19 -2.40
C LEU A 11 -7.76 -8.74 -2.62
N TRP A 12 -6.46 -8.46 -2.47
CA TRP A 12 -5.90 -7.13 -2.73
C TRP A 12 -5.99 -6.74 -4.22
N LEU A 13 -5.71 -7.66 -5.15
CA LEU A 13 -5.91 -7.38 -6.58
C LEU A 13 -7.37 -7.11 -6.91
N LEU A 14 -8.30 -7.86 -6.30
CA LEU A 14 -9.73 -7.63 -6.44
C LEU A 14 -10.12 -6.25 -5.90
N GLU A 15 -9.57 -5.82 -4.76
CA GLU A 15 -9.76 -4.47 -4.22
C GLU A 15 -9.34 -3.40 -5.23
N VAL A 16 -8.16 -3.52 -5.85
CA VAL A 16 -7.69 -2.58 -6.88
C VAL A 16 -8.67 -2.50 -8.06
N ILE A 17 -9.19 -3.64 -8.51
CA ILE A 17 -10.18 -3.69 -9.60
C ILE A 17 -11.49 -3.03 -9.17
N LEU A 18 -11.96 -3.29 -7.94
CA LEU A 18 -13.17 -2.67 -7.39
C LEU A 18 -13.00 -1.15 -7.26
N VAL A 19 -11.85 -0.69 -6.77
CA VAL A 19 -11.52 0.73 -6.69
C VAL A 19 -11.56 1.36 -8.09
N ALA A 20 -10.85 0.79 -9.07
CA ALA A 20 -10.86 1.29 -10.44
C ALA A 20 -12.26 1.34 -11.06
N SER A 21 -13.11 0.37 -10.74
CA SER A 21 -14.46 0.25 -11.31
C SER A 21 -15.45 1.23 -10.66
N PHE A 22 -15.50 1.27 -9.33
CA PHE A 22 -16.53 1.99 -8.57
C PHE A 22 -16.15 3.43 -8.22
N VAL A 23 -14.85 3.76 -8.17
CA VAL A 23 -14.40 5.10 -7.77
C VAL A 23 -14.37 6.04 -8.96
N SER A 24 -14.96 7.23 -8.77
CA SER A 24 -14.93 8.27 -9.80
C SER A 24 -13.58 9.00 -9.83
N ASP A 25 -13.22 9.47 -11.01
CA ASP A 25 -12.05 10.31 -11.27
C ASP A 25 -12.05 11.64 -10.47
N ARG A 26 -13.24 12.15 -10.10
CA ARG A 26 -13.34 13.31 -9.20
C ARG A 26 -12.95 12.93 -7.78
N TRP A 27 -13.41 11.78 -7.30
CA TRP A 27 -13.14 11.28 -5.95
C TRP A 27 -11.65 11.01 -5.75
N THR A 28 -10.97 10.38 -6.72
CA THR A 28 -9.51 10.14 -6.64
C THR A 28 -8.71 11.43 -6.51
N ARG A 29 -9.05 12.46 -7.28
CA ARG A 29 -8.39 13.77 -7.17
C ARG A 29 -8.66 14.48 -5.84
N GLU A 30 -9.90 14.43 -5.36
CA GLU A 30 -10.24 15.01 -4.05
C GLU A 30 -9.51 14.29 -2.91
N LEU A 31 -9.44 12.97 -3.00
CA LEU A 31 -8.68 12.10 -2.11
C LEU A 31 -7.19 12.48 -2.10
N GLN A 32 -6.54 12.57 -3.27
CA GLN A 32 -5.13 12.96 -3.37
C GLN A 32 -4.89 14.34 -2.76
N ARG A 33 -5.73 15.34 -3.07
CA ARG A 33 -5.63 16.68 -2.48
C ARG A 33 -5.81 16.67 -0.96
N ALA A 34 -6.70 15.82 -0.45
CA ALA A 34 -6.91 15.67 1.00
C ALA A 34 -5.66 15.10 1.68
N GLU A 35 -5.05 14.05 1.10
CA GLU A 35 -3.81 13.48 1.61
C GLU A 35 -2.65 14.48 1.53
N ASP A 36 -2.51 15.21 0.43
CA ASP A 36 -1.46 16.22 0.27
C ASP A 36 -1.55 17.29 1.36
N ARG A 37 -2.75 17.76 1.68
CA ARG A 37 -2.96 18.71 2.80
C ARG A 37 -2.55 18.12 4.14
N MET A 38 -2.91 16.85 4.40
CA MET A 38 -2.51 16.17 5.65
C MET A 38 -0.99 15.99 5.72
N MET A 39 -0.35 15.63 4.61
CA MET A 39 1.09 15.46 4.52
C MET A 39 1.84 16.77 4.71
N ILE A 40 1.36 17.87 4.10
CA ILE A 40 1.92 19.21 4.32
C ILE A 40 1.77 19.61 5.79
N GLY A 41 0.61 19.36 6.40
CA GLY A 41 0.37 19.68 7.81
C GLY A 41 1.28 18.90 8.78
N TYR A 42 1.64 17.66 8.44
CA TYR A 42 2.44 16.79 9.32
C TYR A 42 3.96 16.90 9.08
N PHE A 43 4.39 16.90 7.81
CA PHE A 43 5.82 16.90 7.44
C PHE A 43 6.33 18.27 6.94
N GLY A 44 5.44 19.18 6.59
CA GLY A 44 5.78 20.45 5.91
C GLY A 44 5.84 20.32 4.38
N ALA A 45 5.64 21.45 3.70
CA ALA A 45 5.53 21.52 2.23
C ALA A 45 6.80 21.04 1.51
N ALA A 46 7.98 21.36 2.03
CA ALA A 46 9.24 20.94 1.43
C ALA A 46 9.40 19.41 1.40
N LYS A 47 8.97 18.72 2.46
CA LYS A 47 9.05 17.26 2.54
C LYS A 47 8.00 16.59 1.67
N GLU A 48 6.77 17.12 1.64
CA GLU A 48 5.72 16.63 0.75
C GLU A 48 6.18 16.70 -0.71
N SER A 49 6.76 17.82 -1.14
CA SER A 49 7.31 17.97 -2.49
C SER A 49 8.37 16.91 -2.80
N GLN A 50 9.29 16.63 -1.87
CA GLN A 50 10.29 15.55 -2.04
C GLN A 50 9.66 14.16 -2.18
N ILE A 51 8.60 13.87 -1.41
CA ILE A 51 7.86 12.61 -1.50
C ILE A 51 7.19 12.51 -2.86
N SER A 52 6.47 13.55 -3.28
CA SER A 52 5.80 13.63 -4.58
C SER A 52 6.77 13.46 -5.74
N HIS A 53 7.91 14.15 -5.73
CA HIS A 53 8.94 13.97 -6.76
C HIS A 53 9.55 12.57 -6.75
N THR A 54 9.68 11.95 -5.59
CA THR A 54 10.19 10.57 -5.51
C THR A 54 9.17 9.58 -6.05
N ALA A 55 7.90 9.69 -5.65
CA ALA A 55 6.82 8.88 -6.18
C ALA A 55 6.69 9.02 -7.71
N GLN A 56 6.77 10.26 -8.23
CA GLN A 56 6.75 10.54 -9.67
C GLN A 56 7.90 9.84 -10.40
N ARG A 57 9.14 9.95 -9.89
CA ARG A 57 10.30 9.27 -10.50
C ARG A 57 10.13 7.75 -10.56
N TRP A 58 9.55 7.15 -9.53
CA TRP A 58 9.26 5.71 -9.52
C TRP A 58 8.16 5.38 -10.53
N PHE A 59 7.05 6.10 -10.51
CA PHE A 59 5.94 5.91 -11.46
C PHE A 59 6.41 6.05 -12.91
N ASP A 60 7.18 7.09 -13.21
CA ASP A 60 7.71 7.34 -14.54
C ASP A 60 8.61 6.20 -15.01
N ARG A 61 9.55 5.76 -14.15
CA ARG A 61 10.48 4.67 -14.46
C ARG A 61 9.77 3.35 -14.74
N PHE A 62 8.72 3.03 -13.99
CA PHE A 62 8.03 1.75 -14.13
C PHE A 62 6.99 1.74 -15.26
N PHE A 63 6.26 2.85 -15.46
CA PHE A 63 5.06 2.85 -16.30
C PHE A 63 5.10 3.82 -17.48
N VAL A 64 5.80 4.95 -17.37
CA VAL A 64 5.83 5.97 -18.42
C VAL A 64 6.98 5.72 -19.38
N SER A 65 8.22 5.62 -18.89
CA SER A 65 9.40 5.41 -19.73
C SER A 65 9.42 4.04 -20.42
N THR A 66 8.72 3.06 -19.84
CA THR A 66 8.53 1.73 -20.43
C THR A 66 7.47 1.71 -21.53
N GLY A 67 6.67 2.78 -21.67
CA GLY A 67 5.55 2.84 -22.60
C GLY A 67 4.35 1.98 -22.20
N ILE A 68 4.35 1.35 -21.02
CA ILE A 68 3.26 0.48 -20.55
C ILE A 68 1.96 1.27 -20.45
N ARG A 69 2.00 2.47 -19.86
CA ARG A 69 0.83 3.33 -19.73
C ARG A 69 0.19 3.59 -21.09
N GLU A 70 0.98 4.10 -22.04
CA GLU A 70 0.51 4.41 -23.39
C GLU A 70 0.00 3.15 -24.13
N SER A 71 0.68 2.02 -23.98
CA SER A 71 0.27 0.75 -24.58
C SER A 71 -1.09 0.27 -24.08
N VAL A 72 -1.36 0.40 -22.77
CA VAL A 72 -2.66 0.06 -22.18
C VAL A 72 -3.75 0.99 -22.72
N PHE A 73 -3.51 2.29 -22.78
CA PHE A 73 -4.48 3.24 -23.36
C PHE A 73 -4.77 2.90 -24.82
N ARG A 74 -3.74 2.63 -25.62
CA ARG A 74 -3.89 2.31 -27.05
C ARG A 74 -4.58 0.96 -27.30
N TYR A 75 -4.41 -0.01 -26.41
CA TYR A 75 -5.09 -1.31 -26.51
C TYR A 75 -6.61 -1.17 -26.33
N PHE A 76 -7.05 -0.33 -25.38
CA PHE A 76 -8.48 -0.17 -25.07
C PHE A 76 -9.17 0.95 -25.85
N ILE A 77 -8.44 1.97 -26.30
CA ILE A 77 -8.97 3.12 -27.03
C ILE A 77 -8.33 3.17 -28.43
N PRO A 78 -9.11 2.88 -29.49
CA PRO A 78 -8.60 2.90 -30.87
C PRO A 78 -8.15 4.30 -31.27
N THR A 79 -7.06 4.39 -32.04
CA THR A 79 -6.57 5.67 -32.56
C THR A 79 -7.49 6.25 -33.64
N GLU A 80 -7.47 7.57 -33.86
CA GLU A 80 -8.31 8.23 -34.88
C GLU A 80 -8.10 7.64 -36.29
N ARG A 81 -6.86 7.24 -36.63
CA ARG A 81 -6.54 6.61 -37.91
C ARG A 81 -7.14 5.20 -38.05
N GLU A 82 -7.10 4.39 -37.00
CA GLU A 82 -7.72 3.05 -36.98
C GLU A 82 -9.25 3.13 -37.05
N ARG A 83 -9.85 4.21 -36.51
CA ARG A 83 -11.28 4.50 -36.64
C ARG A 83 -11.67 4.87 -38.06
N GLN A 84 -10.95 5.79 -38.70
CA GLN A 84 -11.20 6.18 -40.10
C GLN A 84 -11.06 5.02 -41.09
N MET A 85 -10.31 3.98 -40.72
CA MET A 85 -10.17 2.75 -41.50
C MET A 85 -11.28 1.73 -41.24
N SER A 86 -12.00 1.81 -40.11
CA SER A 86 -13.10 0.92 -39.75
C SER A 86 -14.45 1.47 -40.22
N LYS A 87 -14.70 1.37 -41.53
CA LYS A 87 -15.99 1.73 -42.13
C LYS A 87 -17.15 1.01 -41.43
N GLY A 88 -18.10 1.77 -40.88
CA GLY A 88 -19.33 1.24 -40.24
C GLY A 88 -19.32 1.14 -38.71
N PHE A 89 -18.16 1.30 -38.06
CA PHE A 89 -18.03 1.35 -36.59
C PHE A 89 -17.47 2.69 -36.09
N GLU A 90 -17.38 3.70 -36.95
CA GLU A 90 -16.70 4.99 -36.68
C GLU A 90 -17.29 5.76 -35.49
N ASP A 91 -18.60 5.64 -35.25
CA ASP A 91 -19.32 6.29 -34.13
C ASP A 91 -19.65 5.33 -32.98
N VAL A 92 -19.34 4.03 -33.09
CA VAL A 92 -19.68 3.06 -32.06
C VAL A 92 -18.78 3.27 -30.84
N GLY A 93 -19.40 3.63 -29.72
CA GLY A 93 -18.71 3.85 -28.43
C GLY A 93 -18.13 5.26 -28.24
N ARG A 94 -18.33 6.18 -29.19
CA ARG A 94 -17.77 7.55 -29.12
C ARG A 94 -18.34 8.40 -27.99
N HIS A 95 -19.63 8.28 -27.72
CA HIS A 95 -20.33 9.14 -26.77
C HIS A 95 -20.30 8.61 -25.33
N ASP A 96 -20.36 7.29 -25.13
CA ASP A 96 -20.48 6.70 -23.80
C ASP A 96 -19.34 5.73 -23.43
N LEU A 97 -18.94 4.84 -24.35
CA LEU A 97 -18.03 3.73 -24.02
C LEU A 97 -16.57 4.18 -23.86
N PHE A 98 -16.01 4.90 -24.85
CA PHE A 98 -14.61 5.33 -24.81
C PHE A 98 -14.34 6.35 -23.70
N PRO A 99 -15.19 7.39 -23.49
CA PRO A 99 -15.01 8.29 -22.35
C PRO A 99 -15.12 7.57 -21.01
N PHE A 100 -15.99 6.56 -20.89
CA PHE A 100 -16.09 5.73 -19.70
C PHE A 100 -14.80 4.93 -19.45
N ILE A 101 -14.29 4.22 -20.47
CA ILE A 101 -13.05 3.44 -20.37
C ILE A 101 -11.86 4.34 -20.04
N GLU A 102 -11.75 5.49 -20.70
CA GLU A 102 -10.71 6.48 -20.43
C GLU A 102 -10.75 6.94 -18.96
N SER A 103 -11.94 7.24 -18.45
CA SER A 103 -12.14 7.58 -17.05
C SER A 103 -11.68 6.47 -16.11
N ARG A 104 -11.98 5.20 -16.39
CA ARG A 104 -11.53 4.06 -15.56
C ARG A 104 -10.02 3.86 -15.61
N LEU A 105 -9.42 4.01 -16.80
CA LEU A 105 -7.97 3.94 -16.95
C LEU A 105 -7.29 5.06 -16.16
N ASN A 106 -7.82 6.29 -16.20
CA ASN A 106 -7.30 7.40 -15.40
C ASN A 106 -7.38 7.10 -13.89
N VAL A 107 -8.51 6.60 -13.40
CA VAL A 107 -8.67 6.19 -11.98
C VAL A 107 -7.66 5.09 -11.62
N LEU A 108 -7.44 4.11 -12.49
CA LEU A 108 -6.47 3.04 -12.27
C LEU A 108 -5.04 3.62 -12.15
N TRP A 109 -4.63 4.48 -13.08
CA TRP A 109 -3.30 5.09 -13.05
C TRP A 109 -3.12 6.04 -11.86
N ASP A 110 -4.14 6.81 -11.50
CA ASP A 110 -4.13 7.68 -10.32
C ASP A 110 -4.02 6.88 -9.02
N THR A 111 -4.69 5.73 -8.95
CA THR A 111 -4.60 4.81 -7.80
C THR A 111 -3.19 4.22 -7.69
N ILE A 112 -2.59 3.81 -8.82
CA ILE A 112 -1.21 3.33 -8.86
C ILE A 112 -0.22 4.43 -8.46
N PHE A 113 -0.42 5.66 -8.93
CA PHE A 113 0.41 6.79 -8.55
C PHE A 113 0.31 7.08 -7.04
N GLN A 114 -0.90 7.08 -6.50
CA GLN A 114 -1.15 7.24 -5.07
C GLN A 114 -0.48 6.13 -4.25
N MET A 115 -0.52 4.88 -4.74
CA MET A 115 0.19 3.75 -4.13
C MET A 115 1.69 4.04 -3.99
N PHE A 116 2.34 4.64 -5.00
CA PHE A 116 3.75 5.04 -4.90
C PHE A 116 4.00 6.17 -3.90
N LYS A 117 3.10 7.17 -3.80
CA LYS A 117 3.21 8.23 -2.77
C LYS A 117 3.11 7.64 -1.36
N ARG A 118 2.14 6.76 -1.11
CA ARG A 118 1.95 6.08 0.17
C ARG A 118 3.12 5.16 0.49
N LEU A 119 3.63 4.41 -0.48
CA LEU A 119 4.81 3.55 -0.33
C LEU A 119 6.06 4.38 0.02
N THR A 120 6.28 5.50 -0.68
CA THR A 120 7.39 6.42 -0.40
C THR A 120 7.30 6.95 1.05
N THR A 121 6.10 7.31 1.48
CA THR A 121 5.83 7.75 2.86
C THR A 121 6.12 6.63 3.87
N ALA A 122 5.71 5.40 3.59
CA ALA A 122 6.02 4.24 4.42
C ALA A 122 7.54 3.98 4.51
N CYS A 123 8.26 4.12 3.39
CA CYS A 123 9.71 3.95 3.33
C CYS A 123 10.47 4.96 4.19
N ILE A 124 9.97 6.19 4.34
CA ILE A 124 10.57 7.21 5.22
C ILE A 124 10.60 6.73 6.68
N TRP A 125 9.63 5.90 7.09
CA TRP A 125 9.54 5.38 8.45
C TRP A 125 10.36 4.11 8.70
N LEU A 126 10.88 3.44 7.67
CA LEU A 126 11.66 2.21 7.82
C LEU A 126 12.92 2.37 8.69
N PRO A 127 13.72 3.46 8.58
CA PRO A 127 14.87 3.68 9.47
C PRO A 127 14.44 3.80 10.95
N TYR A 128 13.31 4.44 11.20
CA TYR A 128 12.76 4.58 12.55
C TYR A 128 12.23 3.26 13.10
N LEU A 129 11.58 2.45 12.26
CA LEU A 129 11.20 1.08 12.61
C LEU A 129 12.44 0.26 13.02
N ALA A 130 13.52 0.34 12.23
CA ALA A 130 14.77 -0.37 12.54
C ALA A 130 15.38 0.08 13.88
N ALA A 131 15.41 1.40 14.13
CA ALA A 131 15.91 1.96 15.39
C ALA A 131 15.04 1.55 16.59
N ALA A 132 13.70 1.59 16.44
CA ALA A 132 12.76 1.20 17.48
C ALA A 132 12.76 -0.32 17.75
N LEU A 133 13.09 -1.14 16.76
CA LEU A 133 13.14 -2.60 16.92
C LEU A 133 14.16 -3.01 17.99
N LEU A 134 15.31 -2.33 18.07
CA LEU A 134 16.42 -2.69 18.96
C LEU A 134 16.00 -2.80 20.44
N PRO A 135 15.46 -1.75 21.11
CA PRO A 135 15.08 -1.85 22.51
C PRO A 135 13.97 -2.89 22.75
N PHE A 136 12.99 -3.01 21.85
CA PHE A 136 11.89 -3.97 22.00
C PHE A 136 12.35 -5.42 21.85
N VAL A 137 13.29 -5.68 20.95
CA VAL A 137 13.93 -7.00 20.80
C VAL A 137 14.74 -7.35 22.04
N VAL A 138 15.57 -6.41 22.52
CA VAL A 138 16.37 -6.63 23.74
C VAL A 138 15.47 -6.92 24.94
N ASP A 139 14.44 -6.10 25.17
CA ASP A 139 13.48 -6.33 26.27
C ASP A 139 12.77 -7.69 26.15
N GLY A 140 12.34 -8.07 24.95
CA GLY A 140 11.67 -9.35 24.71
C GLY A 140 12.59 -10.54 25.01
N LEU A 141 13.86 -10.44 24.62
CA LEU A 141 14.87 -11.46 24.91
C LEU A 141 15.22 -11.53 26.40
N VAL A 142 15.28 -10.40 27.11
CA VAL A 142 15.52 -10.36 28.56
C VAL A 142 14.34 -10.97 29.31
N ARG A 143 13.10 -10.61 28.98
CA ARG A 143 11.89 -11.22 29.55
C ARG A 143 11.88 -12.73 29.37
N ARG A 144 12.25 -13.21 28.18
CA ARG A 144 12.39 -14.64 27.90
C ARG A 144 13.41 -15.30 28.84
N LYS A 145 14.57 -14.68 29.08
CA LYS A 145 15.59 -15.21 30.01
C LYS A 145 15.08 -15.27 31.44
N ILE A 146 14.35 -14.25 31.91
CA ILE A 146 13.74 -14.25 33.25
C ILE A 146 12.71 -15.37 33.38
N SER A 147 11.84 -15.55 32.38
CA SER A 147 10.88 -16.66 32.36
C SER A 147 11.55 -18.03 32.24
N GLN A 148 12.77 -18.12 31.69
CA GLN A 148 13.57 -19.34 31.69
C GLN A 148 14.08 -19.67 33.10
N THR A 149 14.59 -18.68 33.84
CA THR A 149 15.09 -18.89 35.22
C THR A 149 13.98 -19.18 36.21
N ASN A 150 12.80 -18.60 36.03
CA ASN A 150 11.64 -18.80 36.90
C ASN A 150 10.82 -20.05 36.57
N PHE A 151 11.20 -20.82 35.54
CA PHE A 151 10.43 -21.95 35.01
C PHE A 151 8.99 -21.61 34.57
N ASP A 152 8.70 -20.32 34.32
CA ASP A 152 7.40 -19.87 33.83
C ASP A 152 7.06 -20.52 32.47
N TYR A 153 5.79 -20.86 32.29
CA TYR A 153 5.31 -21.47 31.06
C TYR A 153 5.07 -20.38 29.99
N PRO A 154 5.78 -20.41 28.84
CA PRO A 154 5.54 -19.43 27.77
C PRO A 154 4.17 -19.66 27.16
N SER A 155 3.37 -18.60 26.99
CA SER A 155 2.02 -18.72 26.45
C SER A 155 2.05 -18.97 24.93
N PRO A 156 1.60 -20.14 24.44
CA PRO A 156 1.55 -20.41 23.00
C PRO A 156 0.53 -19.53 22.26
N MET A 157 -0.48 -19.05 23.00
CA MET A 157 -1.52 -18.15 22.50
C MET A 157 -0.95 -16.76 22.21
N MET A 158 -0.17 -16.19 23.14
CA MET A 158 0.49 -14.89 22.94
C MET A 158 1.45 -14.92 21.76
N TYR A 159 2.24 -15.99 21.62
CA TYR A 159 3.12 -16.18 20.47
C TYR A 159 2.34 -16.16 19.14
N ARG A 160 1.24 -16.91 19.04
CA ARG A 160 0.42 -16.98 17.81
C ARG A 160 -0.24 -15.64 17.50
N TYR A 161 -0.80 -14.95 18.49
CA TYR A 161 -1.41 -13.65 18.26
C TYR A 161 -0.41 -12.58 17.88
N SER A 162 0.81 -12.58 18.44
CA SER A 162 1.86 -11.69 17.99
C SER A 162 2.22 -11.91 16.52
N LEU A 163 2.31 -13.16 16.06
CA LEU A 163 2.52 -13.45 14.63
C LEU A 163 1.36 -12.94 13.78
N TYR A 164 0.11 -13.19 14.17
CA TYR A 164 -1.06 -12.71 13.43
C TYR A 164 -1.16 -11.19 13.41
N LEU A 165 -0.74 -10.53 14.48
CA LEU A 165 -0.76 -9.08 14.58
C LEU A 165 0.35 -8.44 13.74
N ILE A 166 1.54 -9.05 13.67
CA ILE A 166 2.61 -8.63 12.74
C ILE A 166 2.15 -8.81 11.28
N LEU A 167 1.66 -10.01 10.94
CA LEU A 167 1.18 -10.32 9.59
C LEU A 167 -0.03 -9.45 9.20
N GLY A 168 -0.94 -9.22 10.14
CA GLY A 168 -2.11 -8.36 9.98
C GLY A 168 -1.72 -6.91 9.77
N ALA A 169 -0.76 -6.38 10.55
CA ALA A 169 -0.25 -5.02 10.35
C ALA A 169 0.40 -4.85 8.97
N LEU A 170 1.17 -5.84 8.51
CA LEU A 170 1.75 -5.83 7.16
C LEU A 170 0.68 -5.90 6.07
N TYR A 171 -0.36 -6.71 6.26
CA TYR A 171 -1.47 -6.80 5.32
C TYR A 171 -2.30 -5.52 5.28
N ILE A 172 -2.60 -4.92 6.43
CA ILE A 172 -3.26 -3.62 6.53
C ILE A 172 -2.41 -2.55 5.85
N LEU A 173 -1.08 -2.54 6.04
CA LEU A 173 -0.20 -1.63 5.32
C LEU A 173 -0.33 -1.81 3.80
N LEU A 174 -0.33 -3.05 3.30
CA LEU A 174 -0.48 -3.34 1.87
C LEU A 174 -1.81 -2.82 1.31
N VAL A 175 -2.93 -3.18 1.96
CA VAL A 175 -4.28 -2.72 1.59
C VAL A 175 -4.36 -1.19 1.66
N SER A 176 -3.80 -0.58 2.70
CA SER A 176 -3.75 0.87 2.86
C SER A 176 -3.04 1.59 1.71
N LEU A 177 -2.18 0.94 0.92
CA LEU A 177 -1.58 1.59 -0.25
C LEU A 177 -2.59 1.88 -1.37
N THR A 178 -3.69 1.13 -1.45
CA THR A 178 -4.66 1.19 -2.57
C THR A 178 -6.04 1.65 -2.15
N LEU A 179 -6.29 1.78 -0.85
CA LEU A 179 -7.59 2.15 -0.31
C LEU A 179 -8.08 3.52 -0.82
N PRO A 180 -9.36 3.64 -1.24
CA PRO A 180 -9.91 4.84 -1.85
C PRO A 180 -10.38 5.88 -0.82
N PHE A 181 -9.67 6.00 0.29
CA PHE A 181 -9.96 6.96 1.36
C PHE A 181 -8.69 7.62 1.87
N PRO A 182 -8.76 8.85 2.39
CA PRO A 182 -7.57 9.60 2.78
C PRO A 182 -6.98 8.98 4.04
N ILE A 183 -5.70 8.62 3.98
CA ILE A 183 -5.00 8.01 5.10
C ILE A 183 -4.16 9.08 5.80
N PRO A 184 -4.36 9.29 7.10
CA PRO A 184 -3.54 10.23 7.85
C PRO A 184 -2.08 9.75 7.90
N PRO A 185 -1.09 10.64 7.71
CA PRO A 185 0.34 10.26 7.71
C PRO A 185 0.81 9.64 9.04
N GLN A 186 0.08 9.88 10.14
CA GLN A 186 0.31 9.30 11.46
C GLN A 186 -0.05 7.80 11.54
N ALA A 187 -0.80 7.26 10.58
CA ALA A 187 -1.13 5.84 10.57
C ALA A 187 0.13 4.95 10.47
N VAL A 188 1.14 5.38 9.72
CA VAL A 188 2.41 4.65 9.55
C VAL A 188 3.18 4.53 10.86
N PRO A 189 3.49 5.61 11.61
CA PRO A 189 4.20 5.48 12.88
C PRO A 189 3.40 4.68 13.93
N VAL A 190 2.07 4.79 13.95
CA VAL A 190 1.23 3.93 14.81
C VAL A 190 1.42 2.46 14.45
N GLY A 191 1.39 2.12 13.15
CA GLY A 191 1.66 0.77 12.68
C GLY A 191 3.05 0.27 13.07
N VAL A 192 4.08 1.13 12.99
CA VAL A 192 5.45 0.82 13.46
C VAL A 192 5.45 0.43 14.94
N PHE A 193 4.81 1.22 15.81
CA PHE A 193 4.71 0.91 17.24
C PHE A 193 4.01 -0.42 17.52
N VAL A 194 2.89 -0.66 16.83
CA VAL A 194 2.14 -1.92 16.93
C VAL A 194 3.02 -3.11 16.56
N VAL A 195 3.79 -3.02 15.48
CA VAL A 195 4.70 -4.09 15.03
C VAL A 195 5.85 -4.33 16.01
N VAL A 196 6.54 -3.28 16.49
CA VAL A 196 7.67 -3.48 17.43
C VAL A 196 7.20 -4.05 18.76
N TYR A 197 6.02 -3.65 19.25
CA TYR A 197 5.42 -4.23 20.44
C TYR A 197 5.06 -5.71 20.24
N ALA A 198 4.47 -6.05 19.08
CA ALA A 198 4.17 -7.42 18.73
C ALA A 198 5.42 -8.30 18.71
N VAL A 199 6.53 -7.79 18.14
CA VAL A 199 7.83 -8.47 18.10
C VAL A 199 8.36 -8.71 19.51
N ASN A 200 8.25 -7.73 20.41
CA ASN A 200 8.62 -7.92 21.82
C ASN A 200 7.86 -9.08 22.46
N VAL A 201 6.53 -9.09 22.34
CA VAL A 201 5.68 -10.14 22.91
C VAL A 201 5.97 -11.51 22.25
N LEU A 202 6.22 -11.52 20.94
CA LEU A 202 6.60 -12.72 20.19
C LEU A 202 7.88 -13.33 20.75
N LEU A 203 8.92 -12.52 20.93
CA LEU A 203 10.22 -12.96 21.43
C LEU A 203 10.15 -13.42 22.89
N ALA A 204 9.39 -12.71 23.72
CA ALA A 204 9.17 -13.07 25.13
C ALA A 204 8.49 -14.45 25.27
N ASN A 205 7.59 -14.82 24.34
CA ASN A 205 6.81 -16.06 24.39
C ASN A 205 7.31 -17.14 23.42
N THR A 206 8.48 -16.97 22.80
CA THR A 206 9.04 -17.98 21.89
C THR A 206 9.42 -19.24 22.67
N GLN A 207 9.02 -20.41 22.18
CA GLN A 207 9.25 -21.69 22.86
C GLN A 207 10.72 -21.90 23.23
N LYS A 208 10.93 -22.36 24.47
CA LYS A 208 12.23 -22.77 25.00
C LYS A 208 12.68 -23.99 24.17
N ARG A 209 13.84 -23.92 23.51
CA ARG A 209 14.55 -25.13 23.10
C ARG A 209 15.39 -25.55 24.31
N VAL A 210 15.17 -26.79 24.76
CA VAL A 210 15.92 -27.46 25.83
C VAL A 210 17.35 -27.67 25.36
#